data_AF-A0A930MXF6-F1
#
_entry.id   AF-A0A930MXF6-F1
#
_cell.length_a   1.000
_cell.length_b   1.000
_cell.length_c   1.000
_cell.angle_alpha   90.00
_cell.angle_beta   90.00
_cell.angle_gamma   90.00
#
_symmetry.space_group_name_H-M   'P 1'
#
loop_
_entity.id
_entity.type
_entity.pdbx_description
1 polymer ?
#
loop_
_entity_poly.entity_id
_entity_poly.type
_entity_poly.pdbx_seq_one_letter_code
_entity_poly.pdbx_strand_id
1 'polypeptide(L)'
;MAETQEDYSSAESKRVLALIKATPLNFQAFIQSFKELSSRREDAWFLSYSDYFACNEEGGFSWNEYEQLSIQAAEDDEDDEEIAFLSEFWNSYLPFAYSIRNGYSYLAIGVSGINEGKIIYGREPMFEEFSIEADSFEELLDSFVLTLTAKKESIRLLEFI
;
A
#
# COMPACT_ATOMS: atom_id res chain seq x y z
N MET A 1 -13.14 -32.73 -11.02
CA MET A 1 -13.18 -31.45 -10.30
C MET A 1 -11.90 -30.75 -10.68
N ALA A 2 -11.99 -29.80 -11.60
CA ALA A 2 -10.84 -29.05 -12.07
C ALA A 2 -10.54 -27.99 -11.02
N GLU A 3 -9.35 -28.05 -10.45
CA GLU A 3 -8.78 -26.95 -9.69
C GLU A 3 -8.72 -25.74 -10.64
N THR A 4 -9.41 -24.67 -10.26
CA THR A 4 -9.35 -23.37 -10.95
C THR A 4 -7.91 -22.89 -10.86
N GLN A 5 -7.20 -23.02 -11.98
CA GLN A 5 -5.92 -22.39 -12.19
C GLN A 5 -6.18 -20.88 -12.30
N GLU A 6 -6.02 -20.18 -11.18
CA GLU A 6 -6.09 -18.71 -11.12
C GLU A 6 -5.12 -18.14 -12.16
N ASP A 7 -5.66 -17.39 -13.12
CA ASP A 7 -4.94 -16.94 -14.31
C ASP A 7 -4.08 -15.71 -13.96
N TYR A 8 -2.97 -15.93 -13.24
CA TYR A 8 -1.96 -14.93 -12.86
C TYR A 8 -1.17 -14.34 -14.07
N SER A 9 -1.76 -14.29 -15.26
CA SER A 9 -1.07 -14.06 -16.54
C SER A 9 -0.98 -12.58 -16.97
N SER A 10 -1.72 -11.68 -16.32
CA SER A 10 -1.72 -10.25 -16.66
C SER A 10 -0.36 -9.59 -16.36
N ALA A 11 -0.05 -8.50 -17.08
CA ALA A 11 1.16 -7.72 -16.84
C ALA A 11 1.18 -7.13 -15.42
N GLU A 12 0.01 -6.73 -14.91
CA GLU A 12 -0.17 -6.18 -13.58
C GLU A 12 0.07 -7.23 -12.48
N SER A 13 -0.47 -8.46 -12.63
CA SER A 13 -0.19 -9.54 -11.69
C SER A 13 1.31 -9.88 -11.64
N LYS A 14 2.02 -9.82 -12.77
CA LYS A 14 3.48 -10.01 -12.82
C LYS A 14 4.21 -8.87 -12.13
N ARG A 15 3.77 -7.62 -12.32
CA ARG A 15 4.34 -6.43 -11.67
C ARG A 15 4.21 -6.53 -10.17
N VAL A 16 3.00 -6.73 -9.65
CA VAL A 16 2.77 -6.79 -8.20
C VAL A 16 3.49 -7.98 -7.55
N LEU A 17 3.58 -9.12 -8.23
CA LEU A 17 4.42 -10.25 -7.78
C LEU A 17 5.90 -9.89 -7.66
N ALA A 18 6.42 -9.09 -8.59
CA ALA A 18 7.81 -8.63 -8.53
C ALA A 18 8.02 -7.68 -7.35
N LEU A 19 7.10 -6.74 -7.13
CA LEU A 19 7.13 -5.82 -5.98
C LEU A 19 7.08 -6.59 -4.66
N ILE A 20 6.14 -7.53 -4.49
CA ILE A 20 6.03 -8.36 -3.29
C ILE A 20 7.32 -9.13 -3.04
N LYS A 21 7.91 -9.75 -4.06
CA LYS A 21 9.16 -10.52 -3.92
C LYS A 21 10.36 -9.68 -3.48
N ALA A 22 10.35 -8.39 -3.78
CA ALA A 22 11.40 -7.45 -3.37
C ALA A 22 11.22 -6.96 -1.92
N THR A 23 10.08 -7.21 -1.27
CA THR A 23 9.87 -6.86 0.13
C THR A 23 10.53 -7.83 1.12
N PRO A 24 10.81 -7.42 2.36
CA PRO A 24 11.28 -8.31 3.44
C PRO A 24 10.36 -9.51 3.72
N LEU A 25 10.94 -10.67 4.07
CA LEU A 25 10.19 -11.92 4.28
C LEU A 25 9.13 -11.84 5.39
N ASN A 26 9.40 -11.07 6.44
CA ASN A 26 8.46 -10.83 7.53
C ASN A 26 7.23 -10.04 7.06
N PHE A 27 7.41 -9.07 6.15
CA PHE A 27 6.31 -8.36 5.51
C PHE A 27 5.49 -9.31 4.61
N GLN A 28 6.16 -10.14 3.82
CA GLN A 28 5.48 -11.15 2.98
C GLN A 28 4.64 -12.12 3.83
N ALA A 29 5.18 -12.58 4.96
CA ALA A 29 4.44 -13.43 5.89
C ALA A 29 3.24 -12.70 6.51
N PHE A 30 3.36 -11.40 6.79
CA PHE A 30 2.27 -10.59 7.32
C PHE A 30 1.09 -10.49 6.35
N ILE A 31 1.31 -10.10 5.09
CA ILE A 31 0.22 -9.98 4.11
C ILE A 31 -0.45 -11.33 3.81
N GLN A 32 0.25 -12.45 4.06
CA GLN A 32 -0.31 -13.81 3.94
C GLN A 32 -1.06 -14.30 5.18
N SER A 33 -0.95 -13.60 6.31
CA SER A 33 -1.47 -14.06 7.60
C SER A 33 -2.96 -13.80 7.81
N PHE A 34 -3.59 -12.99 6.95
CA PHE A 34 -5.00 -12.64 7.03
C PHE A 34 -5.64 -12.64 5.63
N LYS A 35 -6.96 -12.74 5.60
CA LYS A 35 -7.77 -12.56 4.38
C LYS A 35 -8.37 -11.17 4.30
N GLU A 36 -8.76 -10.62 5.44
CA GLU A 36 -9.34 -9.30 5.57
C GLU A 36 -8.89 -8.73 6.92
N LEU A 37 -8.46 -7.48 6.93
CA LEU A 37 -8.06 -6.77 8.13
C LEU A 37 -8.44 -5.29 8.00
N SER A 38 -9.57 -4.92 8.59
CA SER A 38 -10.17 -3.60 8.52
C SER A 38 -10.41 -3.00 9.90
N SER A 39 -10.52 -1.67 9.95
CA SER A 39 -11.01 -0.97 11.13
C SER A 39 -12.47 -1.33 11.38
N ARG A 40 -12.94 -1.21 12.63
CA ARG A 40 -14.35 -1.43 12.96
C ARG A 40 -15.31 -0.51 12.18
N ARG A 41 -14.83 0.65 11.77
CA ARG A 41 -15.62 1.66 11.05
C ARG A 41 -15.57 1.45 9.53
N GLU A 42 -14.78 0.48 9.05
CA GLU A 42 -14.51 0.28 7.63
C GLU A 42 -14.05 1.60 7.00
N ASP A 43 -13.09 2.24 7.66
CA ASP A 43 -12.46 3.48 7.20
C ASP A 43 -10.93 3.37 7.09
N ALA A 44 -10.38 2.19 7.40
CA ALA A 44 -8.99 1.82 7.16
C ALA A 44 -8.85 0.31 6.97
N TRP A 45 -7.94 -0.13 6.11
CA TRP A 45 -7.75 -1.52 5.72
C TRP A 45 -6.28 -1.84 5.45
N PHE A 46 -5.84 -3.04 5.80
CA PHE A 46 -4.59 -3.62 5.30
C PHE A 46 -4.88 -4.51 4.10
N LEU A 47 -3.97 -4.51 3.13
CA LEU A 47 -4.04 -5.35 1.94
C LEU A 47 -3.45 -6.74 2.23
N SER A 48 -4.28 -7.75 2.07
CA SER A 48 -3.88 -9.15 2.11
C SER A 48 -3.17 -9.55 0.81
N TYR A 49 -2.49 -10.70 0.83
CA TYR A 49 -1.85 -11.25 -0.37
C TYR A 49 -2.85 -11.45 -1.52
N SER A 50 -4.09 -11.85 -1.22
CA SER A 50 -5.15 -12.01 -2.23
C SER A 50 -5.61 -10.69 -2.83
N ASP A 51 -5.57 -9.59 -2.08
CA ASP A 51 -6.07 -8.29 -2.55
C ASP A 51 -5.23 -7.73 -3.71
N TYR A 52 -3.94 -8.09 -3.79
CA TYR A 52 -3.07 -7.75 -4.92
C TYR A 52 -3.47 -8.43 -6.24
N PHE A 53 -4.30 -9.47 -6.19
CA PHE A 53 -4.74 -10.24 -7.36
C PHE A 53 -6.25 -10.19 -7.57
N ALA A 54 -6.99 -9.58 -6.65
CA ALA A 54 -8.42 -9.44 -6.79
C ALA A 54 -8.74 -8.47 -7.92
N CYS A 55 -9.54 -8.92 -8.88
CA CYS A 55 -10.25 -8.00 -9.77
C CYS A 55 -11.43 -7.44 -8.98
N ASN A 56 -11.43 -6.14 -8.70
CA ASN A 56 -12.55 -5.51 -7.99
C ASN A 56 -13.80 -5.45 -8.90
N GLU A 57 -14.61 -6.51 -8.86
CA GLU A 57 -15.94 -6.52 -9.47
C GLU A 57 -17.01 -5.91 -8.54
N GLU A 58 -16.73 -5.81 -7.23
CA GLU A 58 -17.69 -5.36 -6.19
C GLU A 58 -17.22 -4.10 -5.42
N GLY A 59 -16.50 -3.18 -6.06
CA GLY A 59 -16.28 -1.83 -5.52
C GLY A 59 -15.29 -1.71 -4.35
N GLY A 60 -14.41 -2.69 -4.17
CA GLY A 60 -13.23 -2.57 -3.30
C GLY A 60 -12.12 -1.72 -3.93
N PHE A 61 -11.22 -1.17 -3.11
CA PHE A 61 -10.03 -0.46 -3.58
C PHE A 61 -9.08 -1.43 -4.30
N SER A 62 -8.55 -1.03 -5.45
CA SER A 62 -7.49 -1.80 -6.11
C SER A 62 -6.19 -1.63 -5.33
N TRP A 63 -5.30 -2.62 -5.38
CA TRP A 63 -4.03 -2.54 -4.65
C TRP A 63 -3.19 -1.32 -5.05
N ASN A 64 -3.40 -0.81 -6.27
CA ASN A 64 -2.77 0.36 -6.88
C ASN A 64 -3.75 1.53 -7.07
N GLU A 65 -4.81 1.65 -6.27
CA GLU A 65 -5.83 2.70 -6.45
C GLU A 65 -5.22 4.11 -6.58
N TYR A 66 -4.32 4.48 -5.66
CA TYR A 66 -3.76 5.83 -5.62
C TYR A 66 -2.72 6.08 -6.71
N GLU A 67 -2.12 5.01 -7.26
CA GLU A 67 -1.36 5.10 -8.51
C GLU A 67 -2.28 5.46 -9.67
N GLN A 68 -3.40 4.76 -9.82
CA GLN A 68 -4.36 5.04 -10.90
C GLN A 68 -4.91 6.46 -10.79
N LEU A 69 -5.29 6.91 -9.59
CA LEU A 69 -5.79 8.27 -9.37
C LEU A 69 -4.76 9.36 -9.67
N SER A 70 -3.50 9.18 -9.23
CA SER A 70 -2.44 10.17 -9.49
C SER A 70 -2.07 10.24 -10.97
N ILE A 71 -1.95 9.09 -11.64
CA ILE A 71 -1.66 9.04 -13.09
C ILE A 71 -2.82 9.66 -13.89
N GLN A 72 -4.07 9.32 -13.54
CA GLN A 72 -5.24 9.90 -14.22
C GLN A 72 -5.27 11.43 -14.10
N ALA A 73 -4.93 11.98 -12.92
CA ALA A 73 -4.87 13.43 -12.74
C ALA A 73 -3.81 14.08 -13.64
N ALA A 74 -2.62 13.46 -13.77
CA ALA A 74 -1.57 13.94 -14.67
C ALA A 74 -1.95 13.79 -16.16
N GLU A 75 -2.69 12.74 -16.52
CA GLU A 75 -3.26 12.55 -17.86
C GLU A 75 -4.29 13.63 -18.21
N ASP A 76 -5.17 14.00 -17.27
CA ASP A 76 -6.16 15.06 -17.45
C ASP A 76 -5.51 16.44 -17.66
N ASP A 77 -4.32 16.65 -17.09
CA ASP A 77 -3.50 17.86 -17.26
C ASP A 77 -2.57 17.81 -18.49
N GLU A 78 -2.58 16.71 -19.26
CA GLU A 78 -1.70 16.46 -20.42
C GLU A 78 -0.19 16.55 -20.08
N ASP A 79 0.20 16.16 -18.87
CA ASP A 79 1.60 16.23 -18.39
C ASP A 79 2.32 14.87 -18.48
N ASP A 80 2.94 14.62 -19.65
CA ASP A 80 3.71 13.40 -19.92
C ASP A 80 4.93 13.22 -18.98
N GLU A 81 5.52 14.31 -18.48
CA GLU A 81 6.67 14.25 -17.57
C GLU A 81 6.24 13.75 -16.19
N GLU A 82 5.10 14.24 -15.70
CA GLU A 82 4.51 13.82 -14.43
C GLU A 82 4.04 12.36 -14.48
N ILE A 83 3.40 11.93 -15.57
CA ILE A 83 3.00 10.52 -15.76
C ILE A 83 4.20 9.57 -15.66
N ALA A 84 5.31 9.94 -16.31
CA ALA A 84 6.54 9.15 -16.29
C ALA A 84 7.15 9.09 -14.88
N PHE A 85 7.18 10.22 -14.18
CA PHE A 85 7.64 10.31 -12.79
C PHE A 85 6.79 9.45 -11.85
N LEU A 86 5.46 9.57 -11.90
CA LEU A 86 4.54 8.79 -11.08
C LEU A 86 4.67 7.29 -11.35
N SER A 87 4.82 6.90 -12.62
CA SER A 87 5.06 5.50 -13.00
C SER A 87 6.35 4.96 -12.38
N GLU A 88 7.44 5.74 -12.34
CA GLU A 88 8.69 5.34 -11.70
C GLU A 88 8.54 5.27 -10.17
N PHE A 89 7.86 6.26 -9.58
CA PHE A 89 7.55 6.31 -8.16
C PHE A 89 6.81 5.05 -7.71
N TRP A 90 5.68 4.72 -8.35
CA TRP A 90 4.86 3.56 -7.99
C TRP A 90 5.50 2.20 -8.35
N ASN A 91 6.59 2.18 -9.12
CA ASN A 91 7.42 0.99 -9.29
C ASN A 91 8.46 0.80 -8.17
N SER A 92 8.60 1.77 -7.26
CA SER A 92 9.54 1.74 -6.14
C SER A 92 8.89 1.50 -4.78
N TYR A 93 7.55 1.48 -4.72
CA TYR A 93 6.78 1.28 -3.49
C TYR A 93 5.65 0.27 -3.69
N LEU A 94 5.37 -0.51 -2.64
CA LEU A 94 4.22 -1.40 -2.58
C LEU A 94 3.25 -0.91 -1.48
N PRO A 95 2.10 -0.34 -1.85
CA PRO A 95 1.03 -0.03 -0.89
C PRO A 95 0.57 -1.29 -0.17
N PHE A 96 0.31 -1.18 1.13
CA PHE A 96 -0.16 -2.32 1.94
C PHE A 96 -1.22 -1.95 2.97
N ALA A 97 -1.55 -0.67 3.11
CA ALA A 97 -2.69 -0.23 3.88
C ALA A 97 -3.26 1.07 3.34
N TYR A 98 -4.58 1.24 3.46
CA TYR A 98 -5.34 2.42 3.06
C TYR A 98 -6.18 2.96 4.22
N SER A 99 -6.40 4.27 4.24
CA SER A 99 -7.29 4.94 5.19
C SER A 99 -8.01 6.09 4.51
N ILE A 100 -9.32 6.18 4.76
CA ILE A 100 -10.20 7.27 4.31
C ILE A 100 -10.69 8.14 5.48
N ARG A 101 -10.19 7.90 6.69
CA ARG A 101 -10.69 8.53 7.91
C ARG A 101 -10.54 10.05 7.91
N ASN A 102 -9.41 10.55 7.42
CA ASN A 102 -9.05 11.96 7.41
C ASN A 102 -8.59 12.40 6.01
N GLY A 103 -9.33 11.98 4.99
CA GLY A 103 -8.92 12.04 3.59
C GLY A 103 -8.22 10.76 3.15
N TYR A 104 -7.89 10.67 1.87
CA TYR A 104 -7.20 9.51 1.30
C TYR A 104 -5.74 9.47 1.70
N SER A 105 -5.32 8.35 2.30
CA SER A 105 -3.95 8.12 2.73
C SER A 105 -3.58 6.65 2.75
N TYR A 106 -2.28 6.37 2.67
CA TYR A 106 -1.77 5.00 2.58
C TYR A 106 -0.46 4.81 3.32
N LEU A 107 -0.17 3.55 3.62
CA LEU A 107 1.16 3.09 3.95
C LEU A 107 1.70 2.24 2.80
N ALA A 108 2.96 2.46 2.45
CA ALA A 108 3.66 1.63 1.48
C ALA A 108 5.06 1.26 1.98
N ILE A 109 5.55 0.10 1.55
CA ILE A 109 6.91 -0.35 1.81
C ILE A 109 7.77 -0.07 0.57
N GLY A 110 8.95 0.52 0.78
CA GLY A 110 9.92 0.71 -0.30
C GLY A 110 10.51 -0.62 -0.73
N VAL A 111 10.51 -0.89 -2.04
CA VAL A 111 11.03 -2.13 -2.62
C VAL A 111 12.39 -1.95 -3.32
N SER A 112 12.84 -0.71 -3.48
CA SER A 112 14.10 -0.38 -4.15
C SER A 112 14.60 1.01 -3.74
N GLY A 113 15.82 1.34 -4.16
CA GLY A 113 16.41 2.67 -3.98
C GLY A 113 16.78 2.99 -2.53
N ILE A 114 16.80 4.29 -2.19
CA ILE A 114 17.23 4.77 -0.87
C ILE A 114 16.26 4.39 0.27
N ASN A 115 15.02 4.05 -0.08
CA ASN A 115 13.94 3.72 0.85
C ASN A 115 13.61 2.23 0.89
N GLU A 116 14.47 1.37 0.32
CA GLU A 116 14.28 -0.08 0.38
C GLU A 116 14.07 -0.57 1.84
N GLY A 117 12.97 -1.30 2.06
CA GLY A 117 12.55 -1.81 3.37
C GLY A 117 11.88 -0.79 4.31
N LYS A 118 11.95 0.52 4.00
CA LYS A 118 11.34 1.57 4.83
C LYS A 118 9.84 1.67 4.59
N ILE A 119 9.13 2.20 5.58
CA ILE A 119 7.69 2.45 5.50
C ILE A 119 7.45 3.93 5.25
N ILE A 120 6.73 4.23 4.18
CA ILE A 120 6.27 5.58 3.84
C ILE A 120 4.79 5.75 4.17
N TYR A 121 4.41 6.99 4.48
CA TYR A 121 3.04 7.46 4.56
C TYR A 121 2.82 8.57 3.55
N GLY A 122 1.91 8.33 2.61
CA GLY A 122 1.48 9.32 1.61
C GLY A 122 -0.01 9.61 1.75
N ARG A 123 -0.44 10.76 1.24
CA ARG A 123 -1.82 11.23 1.34
C ARG A 123 -2.18 12.17 0.21
N GLU A 124 -3.47 12.33 -0.04
CA GLU A 124 -3.95 13.40 -0.90
C GLU A 124 -3.56 14.79 -0.34
N PRO A 125 -3.41 15.80 -1.21
CA PRO A 125 -3.65 15.77 -2.66
C PRO A 125 -2.52 15.19 -3.53
N MET A 126 -1.31 15.09 -2.99
CA MET A 126 -0.11 14.59 -3.68
C MET A 126 0.37 13.31 -3.01
N PHE A 127 -0.01 12.16 -3.55
CA PHE A 127 0.29 10.86 -2.94
C PHE A 127 1.81 10.58 -2.89
N GLU A 128 2.52 11.06 -3.89
CA GLU A 128 3.97 11.03 -4.06
C GLU A 128 4.74 11.91 -3.06
N GLU A 129 4.07 12.85 -2.39
CA GLU A 129 4.65 13.61 -1.27
C GLU A 129 4.46 12.83 0.05
N PHE A 130 5.48 12.07 0.43
CA PHE A 130 5.41 11.17 1.58
C PHE A 130 6.34 11.55 2.74
N SER A 131 6.02 11.04 3.94
CA SER A 131 6.95 10.96 5.08
C SER A 131 7.41 9.53 5.34
N ILE A 132 8.62 9.38 5.88
CA ILE A 132 9.10 8.09 6.41
C ILE A 132 8.50 7.90 7.80
N GLU A 133 7.72 6.86 8.00
CA GLU A 133 7.10 6.54 9.30
C GLU A 133 7.91 5.49 10.08
N ALA A 134 8.64 4.61 9.38
CA ALA A 134 9.52 3.63 10.02
C ALA A 134 10.68 3.23 9.09
N ASP A 135 11.82 2.87 9.66
CA ASP A 135 12.98 2.35 8.91
C ASP A 135 12.83 0.88 8.54
N SER A 136 11.86 0.17 9.15
CA SER A 136 11.51 -1.22 8.80
C SER A 136 10.04 -1.55 9.11
N PHE A 137 9.55 -2.65 8.55
CA PHE A 137 8.22 -3.15 8.86
C PHE A 137 8.08 -3.59 10.33
N GLU A 138 9.13 -4.18 10.92
CA GLU A 138 9.16 -4.53 12.34
C GLU A 138 9.01 -3.30 13.24
N GLU A 139 9.72 -2.22 12.93
CA GLU A 139 9.63 -0.98 13.70
C GLU A 139 8.23 -0.36 13.64
N LEU A 140 7.56 -0.46 12.50
CA LEU A 140 6.16 -0.06 12.37
C LEU A 140 5.25 -0.88 13.31
N LEU A 141 5.41 -2.21 13.32
CA LEU A 141 4.63 -3.09 14.20
C LEU A 141 4.90 -2.80 15.68
N ASP A 142 6.16 -2.58 16.06
CA ASP A 142 6.54 -2.18 17.42
C ASP A 142 5.88 -0.84 17.79
N SER A 143 5.80 0.10 16.85
CA SER A 143 5.13 1.40 17.05
C SER A 143 3.62 1.25 17.26
N PHE A 144 2.96 0.34 16.53
CA PHE A 144 1.55 0.00 16.79
C PHE A 144 1.36 -0.62 18.17
N VAL A 145 2.19 -1.61 18.53
CA VAL A 145 2.12 -2.26 19.84
C VAL A 145 2.32 -1.24 20.96
N LEU A 146 3.32 -0.35 20.84
CA LEU A 146 3.56 0.71 21.81
C LEU A 146 2.39 1.68 21.92
N THR A 147 1.77 2.06 20.79
CA THR A 147 0.60 2.96 20.78
C THR A 147 -0.62 2.32 21.46
N LEU A 148 -0.81 1.01 21.28
CA LEU A 148 -1.92 0.26 21.89
C LEU A 148 -1.68 -0.09 23.37
N THR A 149 -0.42 -0.25 23.78
CA THR A 149 -0.06 -0.72 25.14
C THR A 149 0.39 0.40 26.07
N ALA A 150 0.89 1.52 25.53
CA ALA A 150 1.28 2.71 26.26
C ALA A 150 0.45 3.91 25.79
N LYS A 151 0.10 4.82 26.70
CA LYS A 151 -0.51 6.13 26.38
C LYS A 151 0.49 7.06 25.68
N LYS A 152 1.20 6.61 24.65
CA LYS A 152 2.10 7.43 23.85
C LYS A 152 1.45 7.60 22.48
N GLU A 153 0.87 8.78 22.29
CA GLU A 153 0.21 9.15 21.05
C GLU A 153 1.28 9.40 19.98
N SER A 154 1.56 8.40 19.14
CA SER A 154 1.95 8.73 17.77
C SER A 154 0.66 9.19 17.07
N ILE A 155 0.45 10.51 17.04
CA ILE A 155 -0.78 11.13 16.52
C ILE A 155 -1.07 10.62 15.09
N ARG A 156 -0.02 10.42 14.28
CA ARG A 156 -0.16 9.99 12.88
C ARG A 156 -0.64 8.56 12.71
N LEU A 157 -0.11 7.62 13.49
CA LEU A 157 -0.59 6.23 13.45
C LEU A 157 -2.04 6.14 13.94
N LEU A 158 -2.43 6.91 14.96
CA LEU A 158 -3.82 6.99 15.44
C LEU A 158 -4.78 7.67 14.45
N GLU A 159 -4.28 8.59 13.62
CA GLU A 159 -5.06 9.17 12.53
C GLU A 159 -5.30 8.16 11.40
N PHE A 160 -4.41 7.16 11.25
CA PHE A 160 -4.50 6.13 10.24
C PHE A 160 -5.45 4.97 10.60
N ILE A 161 -5.33 4.39 11.81
CA ILE A 161 -6.11 3.23 12.33
C ILE A 161 -7.23 3.62 13.26
#